data_AF-A0A409WX39-F1
#
_entry.id   AF-A0A409WX39-F1
#
_cell.length_a   1.000
_cell.length_b   1.000
_cell.length_c   1.000
_cell.angle_alpha   90.00
_cell.angle_beta   90.00
_cell.angle_gamma   90.00
#
_symmetry.space_group_name_H-M   'P 1'
#
loop_
_entity.id
_entity.type
_entity.pdbx_description
1 polymer ?
#
loop_
_entity_poly.entity_id
_entity_poly.type
_entity_poly.pdbx_seq_one_letter_code
_entity_poly.pdbx_strand_id
1 'polypeptide(L)'
;MPPEIVSCIFELYTRSSSSAPLPNPLTLGAVCQTWRRIAWSTRKLWTELHVRVDVCITNTKVEVAKAWLERSGSLPLMINFEDRAKLPWENAPPKIIDFRHALQSLIRLVNQYSSRWEELHLSLSPSVMKFFDDTKRGPLSLRKVNLTIPKHLQEDPIDEEMHFTVGAPDNLVVDNLLVDNLTIPWETVTKLHVNEVSTKEMVDFMRMSPYLESVLFRAV
;
A
#
# COMPACT_ATOMS: atom_id res chain seq x y z
N MET A 1 25.64 -11.67 22.45
CA MET A 1 24.67 -10.57 22.54
C MET A 1 23.30 -11.17 22.74
N PRO A 2 22.49 -10.70 23.71
CA PRO A 2 21.12 -11.19 23.92
C PRO A 2 20.26 -11.01 22.67
N PRO A 3 19.37 -11.96 22.33
CA PRO A 3 18.55 -11.89 21.13
C PRO A 3 17.64 -10.65 21.11
N GLU A 4 17.22 -10.14 22.26
CA GLU A 4 16.38 -8.94 22.41
C GLU A 4 17.09 -7.69 21.91
N ILE A 5 18.39 -7.55 22.22
CA ILE A 5 19.21 -6.43 21.77
C ILE A 5 19.41 -6.50 20.25
N VAL A 6 19.63 -7.70 19.71
CA VAL A 6 19.75 -7.91 18.26
C VAL A 6 18.44 -7.57 17.55
N SER A 7 17.28 -7.95 18.10
CA SER A 7 15.96 -7.56 17.59
C SER A 7 15.79 -6.04 17.56
N CYS A 8 16.18 -5.33 18.62
CA CYS A 8 16.15 -3.86 18.63
C CYS A 8 17.05 -3.25 17.56
N ILE A 9 18.27 -3.78 17.37
CA ILE A 9 19.18 -3.34 16.29
C ILE A 9 18.54 -3.58 14.93
N PHE A 10 17.92 -4.74 14.72
CA PHE A 10 17.24 -5.08 13.47
C PHE A 10 16.08 -4.13 13.19
N GLU A 11 15.25 -3.82 14.20
CA GLU A 11 14.14 -2.87 14.06
C GLU A 11 14.63 -1.47 13.69
N LEU A 12 15.73 -1.00 14.28
CA LEU A 12 16.33 0.29 13.94
C LEU A 12 16.91 0.29 12.53
N TYR A 13 17.59 -0.80 12.14
CA TYR A 13 18.12 -0.98 10.79
C TYR A 13 17.02 -0.92 9.74
N THR A 14 15.90 -1.61 9.95
CA THR A 14 14.78 -1.62 8.98
C THR A 14 14.03 -0.29 8.91
N ARG A 15 14.02 0.51 9.98
CA ARG A 15 13.37 1.83 10.03
C ARG A 15 14.22 2.97 9.45
N SER A 16 15.54 2.85 9.44
CA SER A 16 16.45 3.91 9.02
C SER A 16 16.49 4.05 7.49
N SER A 17 15.54 4.79 6.94
CA SER A 17 15.48 5.18 5.52
C SER A 17 16.07 6.58 5.34
N SER A 18 17.21 6.69 4.65
CA SER A 18 17.69 8.01 4.18
C SER A 18 18.17 8.07 2.73
N SER A 19 18.59 6.97 2.06
CA SER A 19 19.02 7.06 0.64
C SER A 19 19.37 5.75 -0.11
N ALA A 20 19.05 4.57 0.41
CA ALA A 20 19.41 3.28 -0.21
C ALA A 20 18.16 2.39 -0.41
N PRO A 21 18.19 1.32 -1.24
CA PRO A 21 17.06 0.38 -1.31
C PRO A 21 16.68 -0.06 0.10
N LEU A 22 15.37 0.01 0.41
CA LEU A 22 14.84 -0.18 1.76
C LEU A 22 15.50 -1.40 2.44
N PRO A 23 16.10 -1.23 3.64
CA PRO A 23 16.70 -2.32 4.39
C PRO A 23 15.69 -3.45 4.59
N ASN A 24 15.94 -4.60 3.97
CA ASN A 24 14.98 -5.71 3.90
C ASN A 24 15.29 -6.75 5.01
N PRO A 25 14.33 -7.10 5.89
CA PRO A 25 14.47 -8.15 6.90
C PRO A 25 15.05 -9.48 6.39
N LEU A 26 14.83 -9.82 5.11
CA LEU A 26 15.41 -11.01 4.48
C LEU A 26 16.94 -10.97 4.43
N THR A 27 17.54 -9.79 4.30
CA THR A 27 19.01 -9.63 4.29
C THR A 27 19.62 -9.98 5.63
N LEU A 28 18.94 -9.67 6.74
CA LEU A 28 19.36 -10.06 8.10
C LEU A 28 19.39 -11.58 8.23
N GLY A 29 18.41 -12.26 7.63
CA GLY A 29 18.36 -13.72 7.58
C GLY A 29 19.41 -14.38 6.69
N ALA A 30 20.10 -13.63 5.83
CA ALA A 30 21.16 -14.16 4.96
C ALA A 30 22.54 -14.19 5.65
N VAL A 31 22.74 -13.44 6.73
CA VAL A 31 24.05 -13.28 7.40
C VAL A 31 24.50 -14.57 8.09
N CYS A 32 23.72 -15.10 9.03
CA CYS A 32 23.99 -16.37 9.71
C CYS A 32 22.71 -16.99 10.27
N GLN A 33 22.79 -18.27 10.70
CA GLN A 33 21.64 -18.99 11.25
C GLN A 33 21.04 -18.30 12.48
N THR A 34 21.88 -17.76 13.36
CA THR A 34 21.43 -17.03 14.56
C THR A 34 20.63 -15.79 14.20
N TRP A 35 21.10 -14.99 13.25
CA TRP A 35 20.40 -13.79 12.79
C TRP A 35 19.09 -14.13 12.11
N ARG A 36 19.07 -15.19 11.29
CA ARG A 36 17.83 -15.70 10.69
C ARG A 36 16.80 -16.06 11.74
N ARG A 37 17.18 -16.80 12.78
CA ARG A 37 16.27 -17.18 13.87
C ARG A 37 15.70 -15.95 14.60
N ILE A 38 16.54 -14.96 14.88
CA ILE A 38 16.12 -13.72 15.56
C ILE A 38 15.19 -12.90 14.65
N ALA A 39 15.58 -12.68 13.39
CA ALA A 39 14.77 -11.93 12.44
C ALA A 39 13.40 -12.58 12.21
N TRP A 40 13.35 -13.90 12.06
CA TRP A 40 12.09 -14.63 11.83
C TRP A 40 11.17 -14.66 13.05
N SER A 41 11.71 -14.58 14.27
CA SER A 41 10.91 -14.50 15.50
C SER A 41 10.50 -13.06 15.87
N THR A 42 11.14 -12.05 15.28
CA THR A 42 10.86 -10.63 15.56
C THR A 42 9.73 -10.13 14.64
N ARG A 43 8.48 -10.28 15.09
CA ARG A 43 7.26 -9.96 14.30
C ARG A 43 7.24 -8.54 13.72
N LYS A 44 7.75 -7.55 14.48
CA LYS A 44 7.79 -6.13 14.08
C LYS A 44 8.61 -5.85 12.83
N LEU A 45 9.53 -6.74 12.45
CA LEU A 45 10.28 -6.59 11.19
C LEU A 45 9.41 -6.85 9.96
N TRP A 46 8.26 -7.49 10.13
CA TRP A 46 7.43 -7.99 9.04
C TRP A 46 6.11 -7.21 8.91
N THR A 47 5.95 -6.09 9.61
CA THR A 47 4.72 -5.28 9.59
C THR A 47 4.58 -4.38 8.37
N GLU A 48 5.68 -4.17 7.64
CA GLU A 48 5.69 -3.33 6.43
C GLU A 48 5.91 -4.22 5.20
N LEU A 49 4.93 -4.27 4.29
CA LEU A 49 5.03 -5.01 3.04
C LEU A 49 5.06 -4.05 1.86
N HIS A 50 6.22 -3.96 1.20
CA HIS A 50 6.41 -3.17 -0.01
C HIS A 50 6.41 -4.06 -1.25
N VAL A 51 5.45 -3.83 -2.14
CA VAL A 51 5.30 -4.51 -3.41
C VAL A 51 5.58 -3.53 -4.54
N ARG A 52 6.59 -3.84 -5.36
CA ARG A 52 6.77 -3.19 -6.66
C ARG A 52 5.98 -3.94 -7.71
N VAL A 53 5.04 -3.25 -8.33
CA VAL A 53 4.25 -3.76 -9.44
C VAL A 53 5.05 -3.56 -10.71
N ASP A 54 5.57 -4.67 -11.21
CA ASP A 54 6.34 -4.77 -12.45
C ASP A 54 6.14 -6.17 -13.05
N VAL A 55 6.51 -6.35 -14.32
CA VAL A 55 6.40 -7.63 -15.04
C VAL A 55 7.15 -8.81 -14.39
N CYS A 56 7.95 -8.55 -13.34
CA CYS A 56 8.64 -9.56 -12.56
C CYS A 56 7.82 -10.06 -11.37
N ILE A 57 6.56 -9.65 -11.18
CA ILE A 57 5.66 -10.32 -10.23
C ILE A 57 5.40 -11.76 -10.71
N THR A 58 5.75 -12.70 -9.84
CA THR A 58 5.60 -14.14 -10.05
C THR A 58 4.95 -14.80 -8.84
N ASN A 59 4.50 -16.05 -8.99
CA ASN A 59 4.01 -16.84 -7.86
C ASN A 59 5.02 -16.94 -6.70
N THR A 60 6.32 -16.90 -6.98
CA THR A 60 7.35 -16.83 -5.93
C THR A 60 7.24 -15.57 -5.08
N LYS A 61 6.96 -14.40 -5.68
CA LYS A 61 6.72 -13.17 -4.91
C LYS A 61 5.45 -13.28 -4.05
N VAL A 62 4.42 -13.99 -4.53
CA VAL A 62 3.20 -14.25 -3.76
C VAL A 62 3.50 -15.10 -2.53
N GLU A 63 4.27 -16.18 -2.66
CA GLU A 63 4.67 -17.02 -1.52
C GLU A 63 5.56 -16.26 -0.52
N VAL A 64 6.47 -15.41 -1.02
CA VAL A 64 7.28 -14.55 -0.16
C VAL A 64 6.39 -13.57 0.63
N ALA A 65 5.42 -12.94 -0.02
CA ALA A 65 4.48 -12.05 0.64
C ALA A 65 3.61 -12.79 1.67
N LYS A 66 3.19 -14.03 1.37
CA LYS A 66 2.44 -14.86 2.32
C LYS A 66 3.26 -15.15 3.57
N ALA A 67 4.49 -15.63 3.42
CA ALA A 67 5.39 -15.88 4.54
C ALA A 67 5.70 -14.59 5.32
N TRP A 68 5.76 -13.44 4.66
CA TRP A 68 5.92 -12.13 5.29
C TRP A 68 4.74 -11.79 6.19
N LEU A 69 3.53 -11.88 5.66
CA LEU A 69 2.29 -11.59 6.37
C LEU A 69 2.05 -12.57 7.53
N GLU A 70 2.40 -13.85 7.38
CA GLU A 70 2.34 -14.83 8.47
C GLU A 70 3.30 -14.48 9.62
N ARG A 71 4.54 -14.07 9.32
CA ARG A 71 5.54 -13.69 10.34
C ARG A 71 5.17 -12.44 11.14
N SER A 72 4.40 -11.54 10.55
CA SER A 72 3.90 -10.35 11.23
C SER A 72 2.91 -10.67 12.38
N GLY A 73 2.34 -11.88 12.39
CA GLY A 73 1.46 -12.36 13.46
C GLY A 73 0.13 -11.63 13.48
N SER A 74 -0.17 -10.90 14.55
CA SER A 74 -1.41 -10.13 14.72
C SER A 74 -1.16 -8.62 14.76
N LEU A 75 0.07 -8.17 14.48
CA LEU A 75 0.43 -6.76 14.54
C LEU A 75 -0.27 -5.95 13.44
N PRO A 76 -0.46 -4.64 13.62
CA PRO A 76 -0.91 -3.76 12.54
C PRO A 76 0.05 -3.80 11.34
N LEU A 77 -0.49 -3.60 10.14
CA LEU A 77 0.23 -3.72 8.88
C LEU A 77 0.24 -2.39 8.12
N MET A 78 1.41 -2.06 7.56
CA MET A 78 1.52 -1.09 6.48
C MET A 78 1.71 -1.84 5.16
N ILE A 79 0.81 -1.60 4.22
CA ILE A 79 0.82 -2.20 2.88
C ILE A 79 1.13 -1.10 1.88
N ASN A 80 2.16 -1.30 1.06
CA ASN A 80 2.54 -0.35 0.02
C ASN A 80 2.68 -1.05 -1.33
N PHE A 81 1.87 -0.67 -2.31
CA PHE A 81 1.98 -1.09 -3.70
C PHE A 81 2.39 0.10 -4.57
N GLU A 82 3.46 -0.06 -5.33
CA GLU A 82 4.00 0.98 -6.19
C GLU A 82 4.19 0.44 -7.60
N ASP A 83 3.49 1.01 -8.57
CA ASP A 83 3.70 0.75 -9.99
C ASP A 83 4.99 1.42 -10.46
N ARG A 84 5.92 0.60 -10.94
CA ARG A 84 7.17 1.03 -11.56
C ARG A 84 7.30 0.49 -12.98
N ALA A 85 6.21 0.01 -13.59
CA ALA A 85 6.21 -0.46 -14.96
C ALA A 85 6.50 0.71 -15.91
N LYS A 86 7.75 0.83 -16.33
CA LYS A 86 8.19 1.85 -17.31
C LYS A 86 7.78 1.54 -18.75
N LEU A 87 7.05 0.45 -19.00
CA LEU A 87 6.71 0.00 -20.34
C LEU A 87 5.21 0.12 -20.55
N PRO A 88 4.76 0.78 -21.64
CA PRO A 88 3.38 0.70 -22.08
C PRO A 88 3.00 -0.78 -22.19
N TRP A 89 1.84 -1.13 -21.64
CA TRP A 89 1.26 -2.48 -21.66
C TRP A 89 1.29 -3.14 -23.05
N GLU A 90 1.23 -2.31 -24.10
CA GLU A 90 1.25 -2.69 -25.51
C GLU A 90 2.56 -3.36 -25.96
N ASN A 91 3.68 -3.11 -25.27
CA ASN A 91 4.99 -3.70 -25.57
C ASN A 91 5.39 -4.82 -24.60
N ALA A 92 4.48 -5.25 -23.72
CA ALA A 92 4.82 -6.26 -22.74
C ALA A 92 4.92 -7.67 -23.40
N PRO A 93 5.95 -8.46 -23.07
CA PRO A 93 6.14 -9.79 -23.63
C PRO A 93 4.99 -10.74 -23.23
N PRO A 94 4.81 -11.90 -23.90
CA PRO A 94 3.69 -12.84 -23.71
C PRO A 94 3.41 -13.35 -22.27
N LYS A 95 4.24 -12.98 -21.29
CA LYS A 95 4.07 -13.22 -19.84
C LYS A 95 3.06 -12.29 -19.15
N ILE A 96 2.38 -11.42 -19.89
CA ILE A 96 1.35 -10.51 -19.33
C ILE A 96 0.27 -11.28 -18.55
N ILE A 97 -0.20 -12.41 -19.09
CA ILE A 97 -1.28 -13.19 -18.46
C ILE A 97 -0.83 -13.72 -17.09
N ASP A 98 0.38 -14.29 -17.02
CA ASP A 98 0.96 -14.78 -15.76
C ASP A 98 1.14 -13.64 -14.74
N PHE A 99 1.59 -12.48 -15.21
CA PHE A 99 1.71 -11.28 -14.37
C PHE A 99 0.36 -10.85 -13.78
N ARG A 100 -0.70 -10.75 -14.61
CA ARG A 100 -2.04 -10.39 -14.12
C ARG A 100 -2.55 -11.37 -13.07
N HIS A 101 -2.40 -12.67 -13.32
CA HIS A 101 -2.83 -13.69 -12.38
C HIS A 101 -2.03 -13.64 -11.08
N ALA A 102 -0.72 -13.41 -11.15
CA ALA A 102 0.13 -13.29 -9.97
C ALA A 102 -0.19 -12.02 -9.16
N LEU A 103 -0.40 -10.88 -9.83
CA LEU A 103 -0.83 -9.64 -9.18
C LEU A 103 -2.20 -9.80 -8.52
N GLN A 104 -3.17 -10.38 -9.23
CA GLN A 104 -4.50 -10.64 -8.67
C GLN A 104 -4.44 -11.58 -7.47
N SER A 105 -3.59 -12.62 -7.53
CA SER A 105 -3.38 -13.54 -6.42
C SER A 105 -2.74 -12.83 -5.22
N LEU A 106 -1.80 -11.93 -5.46
CA LEU A 106 -1.17 -11.11 -4.42
C LEU A 106 -2.16 -10.15 -3.76
N ILE A 107 -3.00 -9.45 -4.54
CA ILE A 107 -4.04 -8.56 -3.99
C ILE A 107 -5.04 -9.37 -3.16
N ARG A 108 -5.51 -10.51 -3.68
CA ARG A 108 -6.41 -11.41 -2.94
C ARG A 108 -5.78 -11.90 -1.63
N LEU A 109 -4.49 -12.22 -1.63
CA LEU A 109 -3.75 -12.60 -0.43
C LEU A 109 -3.72 -11.44 0.56
N VAL A 110 -3.34 -10.24 0.14
CA VAL A 110 -3.22 -9.07 1.02
C VAL A 110 -4.57 -8.67 1.62
N ASN A 111 -5.66 -8.75 0.84
CA ASN A 111 -7.02 -8.53 1.32
C ASN A 111 -7.46 -9.52 2.41
N GLN A 112 -6.87 -10.73 2.50
CA GLN A 112 -7.19 -11.65 3.59
C GLN A 112 -6.75 -11.11 4.96
N TYR A 113 -5.80 -10.18 4.97
CA TYR A 113 -5.24 -9.53 6.15
C TYR A 113 -5.75 -8.11 6.37
N SER A 114 -6.81 -7.70 5.67
CA SER A 114 -7.30 -6.30 5.66
C SER A 114 -7.79 -5.78 7.01
N SER A 115 -8.28 -6.65 7.89
CA SER A 115 -8.64 -6.27 9.27
C SER A 115 -7.47 -5.78 10.12
N ARG A 116 -6.24 -5.99 9.67
CA ARG A 116 -5.01 -5.57 10.35
C ARG A 116 -4.33 -4.39 9.66
N TRP A 117 -4.87 -3.88 8.55
CA TRP A 117 -4.26 -2.73 7.89
C TRP A 117 -4.36 -1.50 8.80
N GLU A 118 -3.23 -0.86 9.02
CA GLU A 118 -3.11 0.44 9.68
C GLU A 118 -2.79 1.53 8.68
N GLU A 119 -1.94 1.21 7.69
CA GLU A 119 -1.66 2.10 6.59
C GLU A 119 -1.74 1.36 5.24
N LEU A 120 -2.39 2.00 4.27
CA LEU A 120 -2.50 1.51 2.90
C LEU A 120 -1.99 2.58 1.94
N HIS A 121 -0.93 2.29 1.21
CA HIS A 121 -0.33 3.17 0.21
C HIS A 121 -0.43 2.50 -1.16
N LEU A 122 -1.23 3.06 -2.05
CA LEU A 122 -1.43 2.56 -3.41
C LEU A 122 -1.00 3.64 -4.40
N SER A 123 0.07 3.36 -5.14
CA SER A 123 0.53 4.15 -6.27
C SER A 123 0.37 3.31 -7.53
N LEU A 124 -0.86 3.21 -8.05
CA LEU A 124 -1.30 2.25 -9.09
C LEU A 124 -2.29 2.92 -10.07
N SER A 125 -2.63 2.25 -11.17
CA SER A 125 -3.81 2.64 -11.94
C SER A 125 -5.09 2.35 -11.14
N PRO A 126 -6.16 3.16 -11.27
CA PRO A 126 -7.36 2.93 -10.49
C PRO A 126 -8.05 1.59 -10.83
N SER A 127 -7.81 1.05 -12.04
CA SER A 127 -8.33 -0.26 -12.49
C SER A 127 -7.76 -1.43 -11.70
N VAL A 128 -6.61 -1.25 -11.05
CA VAL A 128 -6.02 -2.20 -10.11
C VAL A 128 -6.44 -1.87 -8.67
N MET A 129 -6.50 -0.57 -8.31
CA MET A 129 -6.87 -0.15 -6.95
C MET A 129 -8.23 -0.71 -6.51
N LYS A 130 -9.23 -0.74 -7.39
CA LYS A 130 -10.59 -1.24 -7.07
C LYS A 130 -10.65 -2.68 -6.54
N PHE A 131 -9.57 -3.46 -6.67
CA PHE A 131 -9.50 -4.81 -6.13
C PHE A 131 -9.05 -4.87 -4.67
N PHE A 132 -8.58 -3.77 -4.08
CA PHE A 132 -8.31 -3.69 -2.65
C PHE A 132 -9.61 -3.37 -1.92
N ASP A 133 -9.92 -4.16 -0.90
CA ASP A 133 -11.19 -4.08 -0.18
C ASP A 133 -11.00 -4.61 1.25
N ASP A 134 -11.26 -3.76 2.24
CA ASP A 134 -11.25 -4.06 3.67
C ASP A 134 -12.66 -4.15 4.28
N THR A 135 -13.71 -3.83 3.52
CA THR A 135 -15.11 -3.78 3.98
C THR A 135 -15.63 -5.14 4.42
N LYS A 136 -15.15 -6.23 3.79
CA LYS A 136 -15.58 -7.60 4.10
C LYS A 136 -15.11 -8.12 5.46
N ARG A 137 -14.11 -7.49 6.08
CA ARG A 137 -13.44 -8.00 7.30
C ARG A 137 -13.29 -6.95 8.42
N GLY A 138 -13.79 -5.74 8.19
CA GLY A 138 -14.08 -4.73 9.21
C GLY A 138 -12.93 -3.73 9.44
N PRO A 139 -13.20 -2.41 9.46
CA PRO A 139 -12.21 -1.42 9.86
C PRO A 139 -12.37 -1.07 11.36
N LEU A 140 -11.34 -1.35 12.16
CA LEU A 140 -11.11 -0.66 13.45
C LEU A 140 -9.66 -0.15 13.56
N SER A 141 -8.83 -0.32 12.55
CA SER A 141 -7.40 0.00 12.64
C SER A 141 -6.82 0.74 11.43
N LEU A 142 -7.55 0.85 10.31
CA LEU A 142 -7.04 1.60 9.16
C LEU A 142 -7.02 3.08 9.50
N ARG A 143 -5.82 3.65 9.61
CA ARG A 143 -5.61 5.04 9.97
C ARG A 143 -5.32 5.86 8.72
N LYS A 144 -4.30 5.43 7.98
CA LYS A 144 -3.80 6.19 6.85
C LYS A 144 -4.07 5.48 5.53
N VAL A 145 -4.65 6.22 4.58
CA VAL A 145 -4.78 5.81 3.19
C VAL A 145 -4.06 6.84 2.32
N ASN A 146 -3.20 6.37 1.42
CA ASN A 146 -2.54 7.18 0.41
C ASN A 146 -2.81 6.58 -0.96
N LEU A 147 -3.45 7.35 -1.82
CA LEU A 147 -3.82 6.96 -3.17
C LEU A 147 -3.14 7.91 -4.16
N THR A 148 -2.40 7.35 -5.09
CA THR A 148 -1.65 8.11 -6.09
C THR A 148 -1.84 7.46 -7.45
N ILE A 149 -2.23 8.22 -8.48
CA ILE A 149 -2.10 7.78 -9.86
C ILE A 149 -0.72 8.24 -10.38
N PRO A 150 0.22 7.31 -10.66
CA PRO A 150 1.49 7.67 -11.27
C PRO A 150 1.30 8.43 -12.59
N LYS A 151 2.14 9.43 -12.86
CA LYS A 151 2.04 10.26 -14.09
C LYS A 151 2.01 9.45 -15.40
N HIS A 152 2.68 8.30 -15.42
CA HIS A 152 2.72 7.43 -16.59
C HIS A 152 1.44 6.61 -16.83
N LEU A 153 0.49 6.62 -15.88
CA LEU A 153 -0.81 5.94 -15.96
C LEU A 153 -1.99 6.92 -16.06
N GLN A 154 -1.73 8.23 -16.19
CA GLN A 154 -2.77 9.24 -16.33
C GLN A 154 -3.48 9.20 -17.70
N GLU A 155 -2.82 8.65 -18.72
CA GLU A 155 -3.38 8.48 -20.07
C GLU A 155 -4.18 7.17 -20.22
N ASP A 156 -4.18 6.29 -19.21
CA ASP A 156 -4.98 5.08 -19.24
C ASP A 156 -6.47 5.45 -19.29
N PRO A 157 -7.26 4.92 -20.25
CA PRO A 157 -8.69 5.19 -20.30
C PRO A 157 -9.33 4.75 -18.99
N ILE A 158 -9.83 5.72 -18.25
CA ILE A 158 -10.55 5.49 -17.00
C ILE A 158 -11.91 4.92 -17.40
N ASP A 159 -12.16 3.65 -17.09
CA ASP A 159 -13.53 3.12 -17.13
C ASP A 159 -14.42 4.01 -16.25
N GLU A 160 -15.50 4.54 -16.81
CA GLU A 160 -16.40 5.52 -16.18
C GLU A 160 -17.08 5.02 -14.89
N GLU A 161 -17.06 3.70 -14.61
CA GLU A 161 -17.69 3.08 -13.43
C GLU A 161 -16.71 2.77 -12.27
N MET A 162 -15.57 3.44 -12.22
CA MET A 162 -14.50 3.02 -11.31
C MET A 162 -14.58 3.63 -9.90
N HIS A 163 -15.29 2.95 -9.02
CA HIS A 163 -15.32 3.29 -7.59
C HIS A 163 -14.30 2.47 -6.78
N PHE A 164 -13.40 3.16 -6.10
CA PHE A 164 -12.54 2.60 -5.08
C PHE A 164 -13.24 2.66 -3.72
N THR A 165 -13.45 1.50 -3.11
CA THR A 165 -14.00 1.42 -1.75
C THR A 165 -12.88 1.06 -0.78
N VAL A 166 -12.72 1.87 0.24
CA VAL A 166 -11.83 1.58 1.37
C VAL A 166 -12.56 1.96 2.66
N GLY A 167 -12.17 1.35 3.77
CA GLY A 167 -12.73 1.59 5.10
C GLY A 167 -12.53 3.02 5.58
N ALA A 168 -12.57 3.23 6.89
CA ALA A 168 -12.66 4.54 7.51
C ALA A 168 -11.28 5.11 7.95
N PRO A 169 -10.47 5.74 7.08
CA PRO A 169 -9.22 6.37 7.50
C PRO A 169 -9.47 7.65 8.30
N ASP A 170 -8.57 7.95 9.24
CA ASP A 170 -8.45 9.27 9.87
C ASP A 170 -7.65 10.23 8.99
N ASN A 171 -6.70 9.70 8.20
CA ASN A 171 -5.80 10.44 7.35
C ASN A 171 -5.84 9.94 5.91
N LEU A 172 -6.28 10.81 5.00
CA LEU A 172 -6.41 10.53 3.58
C LEU A 172 -5.44 11.42 2.78
N VAL A 173 -4.59 10.78 1.97
CA VAL A 173 -3.74 11.43 0.97
C VAL A 173 -4.20 10.99 -0.40
N VAL A 174 -4.45 11.94 -1.28
CA VAL A 174 -4.92 11.72 -2.65
C VAL A 174 -4.05 12.53 -3.60
N ASP A 175 -3.51 11.88 -4.63
CA ASP A 175 -2.66 12.52 -5.62
C ASP A 175 -3.09 12.08 -7.01
N ASN A 176 -3.50 13.04 -7.84
CA ASN A 176 -3.96 12.80 -9.21
C ASN A 176 -5.17 11.85 -9.32
N LEU A 177 -6.15 11.94 -8.41
CA LEU A 177 -7.35 11.10 -8.42
C LEU A 177 -8.61 11.93 -8.21
N LEU A 178 -9.61 11.72 -9.07
CA LEU A 178 -10.90 12.41 -9.03
C LEU A 178 -11.72 11.98 -7.81
N VAL A 179 -12.41 12.93 -7.19
CA VAL A 179 -13.26 12.70 -6.00
C VAL A 179 -14.34 11.66 -6.27
N ASP A 180 -14.95 11.71 -7.46
CA ASP A 180 -16.06 10.83 -7.85
C ASP A 180 -15.68 9.33 -7.88
N ASN A 181 -14.38 9.03 -7.99
CA ASN A 181 -13.86 7.67 -7.97
C ASN A 181 -13.69 7.12 -6.54
N LEU A 182 -13.94 7.91 -5.49
CA LEU A 182 -13.72 7.54 -4.10
C LEU A 182 -15.03 7.27 -3.36
N THR A 183 -15.19 6.04 -2.88
CA THR A 183 -16.26 5.64 -1.95
C THR A 183 -15.64 5.36 -0.59
N ILE A 184 -15.57 6.38 0.24
CA ILE A 184 -14.96 6.34 1.58
C ILE A 184 -15.97 6.90 2.60
N PRO A 185 -15.99 6.42 3.86
CA PRO A 185 -16.71 7.06 4.96
C PRO A 185 -16.08 8.42 5.28
N TRP A 186 -16.47 9.47 4.54
CA TRP A 186 -15.84 10.78 4.64
C TRP A 186 -15.98 11.44 6.02
N GLU A 187 -16.99 11.05 6.78
CA GLU A 187 -17.16 11.42 8.19
C GLU A 187 -16.01 10.97 9.10
N THR A 188 -15.14 10.06 8.67
CA THR A 188 -14.00 9.63 9.49
C THR A 188 -12.71 10.39 9.18
N VAL A 189 -12.69 11.13 8.07
CA VAL A 189 -11.50 11.84 7.59
C VAL A 189 -11.30 13.13 8.40
N THR A 190 -10.20 13.18 9.16
CA THR A 190 -9.79 14.36 9.95
C THR A 190 -8.59 15.07 9.36
N LYS A 191 -7.77 14.36 8.58
CA LYS A 191 -6.61 14.91 7.87
C LYS A 191 -6.73 14.59 6.39
N LEU A 192 -6.66 15.62 5.56
CA LEU A 192 -6.76 15.47 4.11
C LEU A 192 -5.58 16.17 3.44
N HIS A 193 -4.91 15.47 2.54
CA HIS A 193 -3.89 16.05 1.65
C HIS A 193 -4.24 15.69 0.22
N VAL A 194 -4.53 16.68 -0.61
CA VAL A 194 -4.85 16.48 -2.03
C VAL A 194 -3.88 17.24 -2.90
N ASN A 195 -3.24 16.54 -3.84
CA ASN A 195 -2.37 17.11 -4.87
C ASN A 195 -3.07 17.16 -6.23
N GLU A 196 -2.72 18.17 -7.03
CA GLU A 196 -3.19 18.34 -8.41
C GLU A 196 -4.73 18.44 -8.49
N VAL A 197 -5.34 19.28 -7.64
CA VAL A 197 -6.80 19.42 -7.48
C VAL A 197 -7.34 20.77 -7.97
N SER A 198 -8.53 20.76 -8.58
CA SER A 198 -9.24 21.98 -8.99
C SER A 198 -9.97 22.66 -7.82
N THR A 199 -10.30 23.94 -7.95
CA THR A 199 -11.03 24.69 -6.92
C THR A 199 -12.42 24.12 -6.64
N LYS A 200 -13.08 23.53 -7.64
CA LYS A 200 -14.38 22.87 -7.49
C LYS A 200 -14.25 21.63 -6.60
N GLU A 201 -13.29 20.76 -6.92
CA GLU A 201 -13.05 19.54 -6.16
C GLU A 201 -12.65 19.84 -4.71
N MET A 202 -11.85 20.90 -4.47
CA MET A 202 -11.52 21.34 -3.10
C MET A 202 -12.79 21.57 -2.25
N VAL A 203 -13.82 22.21 -2.84
CA VAL A 203 -15.09 22.45 -2.14
C VAL A 203 -15.83 21.15 -1.90
N ASP A 204 -15.83 20.23 -2.86
CA ASP A 204 -16.49 18.94 -2.73
C ASP A 204 -15.84 18.08 -1.63
N PHE A 205 -14.50 18.00 -1.59
CA PHE A 205 -13.76 17.34 -0.50
C PHE A 205 -14.10 17.90 0.89
N MET A 206 -14.17 19.22 1.02
CA MET A 206 -14.51 19.88 2.29
C MET A 206 -15.96 19.60 2.71
N ARG A 207 -16.89 19.57 1.75
CA ARG A 207 -18.30 19.25 2.04
C ARG A 207 -18.50 17.81 2.49
N MET A 208 -17.75 16.89 1.89
CA MET A 208 -17.83 15.46 2.22
C MET A 208 -17.21 15.14 3.57
N SER A 209 -16.20 15.91 4.01
CA SER A 209 -15.42 15.67 5.24
C SER A 209 -15.79 16.64 6.38
N PRO A 210 -16.94 16.48 7.07
CA PRO A 210 -17.44 17.47 8.04
C PRO A 210 -16.57 17.61 9.29
N TYR A 211 -15.72 16.64 9.61
CA TYR A 211 -14.87 16.61 10.81
C TYR A 211 -13.39 16.89 10.50
N LEU A 212 -13.12 17.58 9.39
CA LEU A 212 -11.76 17.87 8.95
C LEU A 212 -11.05 18.84 9.91
N GLU A 213 -9.93 18.40 10.48
CA GLU A 213 -9.09 19.19 11.39
C GLU A 213 -7.90 19.83 10.68
N SER A 214 -7.37 19.17 9.65
CA SER A 214 -6.20 19.61 8.89
C SER A 214 -6.37 19.30 7.42
N VAL A 215 -6.16 20.31 6.57
CA VAL A 215 -6.24 20.15 5.11
C VAL A 215 -5.04 20.79 4.42
N LEU A 216 -4.50 20.10 3.41
CA LEU A 216 -3.49 20.63 2.51
C LEU A 216 -3.93 20.38 1.07
N PHE A 217 -4.17 21.45 0.32
CA PHE A 217 -4.43 21.40 -1.11
C PHE A 217 -3.21 21.92 -1.86
N ARG A 218 -2.77 21.18 -2.88
CA ARG A 218 -1.82 21.68 -3.89
C ARG A 218 -2.54 21.77 -5.23
N ALA A 219 -2.71 23.00 -5.70
CA ALA A 219 -3.35 23.28 -6.99
C ALA A 219 -2.44 22.90 -8.17
N VAL A 220 -3.07 22.65 -9.33
CA VAL A 220 -2.44 22.48 -10.65
C VAL A 220 -1.91 23.81 -11.17
#